data_AF-A0A9P8LBZ5-F1
#
_entry.id   AF-A0A9P8LBZ5-F1
#
_cell.length_a   1.000
_cell.length_b   1.000
_cell.length_c   1.000
_cell.angle_alpha   90.00
_cell.angle_beta   90.00
_cell.angle_gamma   90.00
#
_symmetry.space_group_name_H-M   'P 1'
#
loop_
_entity.id
_entity.type
_entity.pdbx_description
1 polymer ?
#
loop_
_entity_poly.entity_id
_entity_poly.type
_entity_poly.pdbx_seq_one_letter_code
_entity_poly.pdbx_strand_id
1 'polypeptide(L)'
;MNEGDPVLLSSGLVPRRNVTVIVRGSDGEVRGERYAENGVATTAWEFAPSAGERITELTVRPLHDPVASIGRVLGDRSVMYKYLNPNLLLITTVSDAETKATFTLLDSVSGNILYTTTHYGVDTSRPIVSTMSENWFVYSFWGDVVDPSGAPTSRPSPKGYHLIVSELYESPIPNDRGHLGSATNFSSTHAPPFVKPQAYLIPAPLSALAVTSTRQGITSRQILAFLADTHGIIAIPRVVLNPNRPVDRDPTPAEAEEGLVRYQPALDFDPKWVITHKRDVVGARKIITSPALLESTSLVFAYGVDVFGTRVAP
;
A
#
# COMPACT_ATOMS: atom_id res chain seq x y z
N MET A 1 -2.08 -27.81 5.53
CA MET A 1 -2.21 -26.61 6.39
C MET A 1 -2.27 -25.44 5.43
N ASN A 2 -3.46 -25.17 4.89
CA ASN A 2 -3.72 -24.19 3.80
C ASN A 2 -3.93 -22.82 4.47
N GLU A 3 -3.08 -21.84 4.16
CA GLU A 3 -3.30 -20.73 3.20
C GLU A 3 -4.47 -19.79 3.55
N GLY A 4 -4.11 -18.55 3.89
CA GLY A 4 -4.87 -17.37 3.44
C GLY A 4 -5.93 -16.75 4.36
N ASP A 5 -6.14 -17.24 5.59
CA ASP A 5 -7.19 -16.65 6.42
C ASP A 5 -6.83 -15.26 6.99
N PRO A 6 -7.70 -14.23 6.83
CA PRO A 6 -7.70 -13.11 7.76
C PRO A 6 -7.91 -13.72 9.15
N VAL A 7 -7.16 -13.28 10.16
CA VAL A 7 -7.17 -13.81 11.54
C VAL A 7 -8.52 -14.45 11.87
N LEU A 8 -8.61 -15.78 11.75
CA LEU A 8 -9.79 -16.53 12.15
C LEU A 8 -9.87 -16.38 13.66
N LEU A 9 -10.73 -15.47 14.12
CA LEU A 9 -11.16 -15.46 15.50
C LEU A 9 -11.86 -16.80 15.71
N SER A 10 -11.19 -17.73 16.40
CA SER A 10 -11.80 -18.96 16.88
C SER A 10 -13.10 -18.58 17.60
N SER A 11 -14.21 -19.20 17.20
CA SER A 11 -15.54 -18.98 17.78
C SER A 11 -15.46 -18.95 19.32
N GLY A 12 -15.60 -17.76 19.92
CA GLY A 12 -15.54 -17.60 21.38
C GLY A 12 -14.95 -16.27 21.88
N LEU A 13 -14.25 -15.50 21.05
CA LEU A 13 -13.84 -14.14 21.43
C LEU A 13 -14.96 -13.14 21.12
N VAL A 14 -15.89 -12.99 22.07
CA VAL A 14 -16.86 -11.88 22.04
C VAL A 14 -16.09 -10.57 22.25
N PRO A 15 -16.09 -9.65 21.28
CA PRO A 15 -15.46 -8.35 21.46
C PRO A 15 -16.11 -7.62 22.64
N ARG A 16 -15.32 -7.11 23.59
CA ARG A 16 -15.83 -6.32 24.74
C ARG A 16 -16.35 -4.93 24.36
N ARG A 17 -16.45 -4.63 23.06
CA ARG A 17 -16.88 -3.37 22.44
C ARG A 17 -17.45 -3.68 21.05
N ASN A 18 -18.26 -2.77 20.51
CA ASN A 18 -18.62 -2.83 19.10
C ASN A 18 -17.36 -2.81 18.22
N VAL A 19 -17.13 -3.88 17.46
CA VAL A 19 -15.97 -4.03 16.56
C VAL A 19 -16.47 -4.41 15.18
N THR A 20 -15.89 -3.80 14.14
CA THR A 20 -16.07 -4.25 12.75
C THR A 20 -14.92 -5.19 12.39
N VAL A 21 -15.26 -6.38 11.92
CA VAL A 21 -14.30 -7.38 11.42
C VAL A 21 -14.50 -7.54 9.92
N ILE A 22 -13.40 -7.68 9.19
CA ILE A 22 -13.44 -7.97 7.75
C ILE A 22 -13.42 -9.49 7.59
N VAL A 23 -14.46 -10.04 6.97
CA VAL A 23 -14.62 -11.46 6.72
C VAL A 23 -14.61 -11.69 5.22
N ARG A 24 -13.84 -12.70 4.78
CA ARG A 24 -13.89 -13.18 3.40
C ARG A 24 -14.85 -14.35 3.33
N GLY A 25 -15.89 -14.22 2.51
CA GLY A 25 -16.88 -15.28 2.33
C GLY A 25 -16.40 -16.37 1.37
N SER A 26 -17.20 -17.45 1.29
CA SER A 26 -16.86 -18.65 0.50
C SER A 26 -16.90 -18.41 -1.00
N ASP A 27 -17.70 -17.45 -1.46
CA ASP A 27 -17.88 -17.13 -2.87
C ASP A 27 -16.91 -16.03 -3.33
N GLY A 28 -15.96 -15.66 -2.46
CA GLY A 28 -14.94 -14.66 -2.72
C GLY A 28 -15.38 -13.22 -2.43
N GLU A 29 -16.57 -13.03 -1.87
CA GLU A 29 -17.05 -11.75 -1.35
C GLU A 29 -16.28 -11.33 -0.09
N VAL A 30 -16.31 -10.03 0.21
CA VAL A 30 -15.75 -9.46 1.43
C VAL A 30 -16.85 -8.72 2.17
N ARG A 31 -17.01 -9.02 3.45
CA ARG A 31 -18.04 -8.42 4.30
C ARG A 31 -17.41 -7.69 5.48
N GLY A 32 -18.00 -6.56 5.82
CA GLY A 32 -17.77 -5.91 7.11
C GLY A 32 -18.82 -6.37 8.10
N GLU A 33 -18.44 -7.20 9.05
CA GLU A 33 -19.34 -7.67 10.11
C GLU A 33 -19.17 -6.83 11.37
N ARG A 34 -20.26 -6.25 11.87
CA ARG A 34 -20.29 -5.54 13.15
C ARG A 34 -20.74 -6.49 14.24
N TYR A 35 -19.86 -6.74 15.19
CA TYR A 35 -20.15 -7.52 16.39
C TYR A 35 -20.65 -6.59 17.49
N ALA A 36 -21.87 -6.81 17.97
CA ALA A 36 -22.39 -6.16 19.16
C ALA A 36 -21.77 -6.77 20.43
N GLU A 37 -21.89 -6.10 21.57
CA GLU A 37 -21.34 -6.56 22.86
C GLU A 37 -21.90 -7.93 23.31
N ASN A 38 -23.08 -8.30 22.83
CA ASN A 38 -23.69 -9.62 23.06
C ASN A 38 -23.15 -10.71 22.12
N GLY A 39 -22.16 -10.40 21.28
CA GLY A 39 -21.53 -11.31 20.33
C GLY A 39 -22.32 -11.53 19.04
N VAL A 40 -23.47 -10.86 18.86
CA VAL A 40 -24.27 -10.99 17.64
C VAL A 40 -23.60 -10.18 16.53
N ALA A 41 -23.27 -10.87 15.44
CA ALA A 41 -22.76 -10.26 14.22
C ALA A 41 -23.91 -9.75 13.34
N THR A 42 -23.75 -8.56 12.78
CA THR A 42 -24.62 -8.03 11.73
C THR A 42 -23.77 -7.55 10.56
N THR A 43 -24.14 -7.93 9.33
CA THR A 43 -23.47 -7.46 8.11
C THR A 43 -23.72 -5.97 7.94
N ALA A 44 -22.67 -5.16 8.01
CA ALA A 44 -22.75 -3.71 7.81
C ALA A 44 -22.65 -3.34 6.32
N TRP A 45 -21.79 -4.03 5.58
CA TRP A 45 -21.58 -3.85 4.16
C TRP A 45 -21.02 -5.13 3.53
N GLU A 46 -21.17 -5.24 2.21
CA GLU A 46 -20.66 -6.34 1.41
C GLU A 46 -20.02 -5.79 0.14
N PHE A 47 -18.88 -6.36 -0.25
CA PHE A 47 -18.16 -6.10 -1.48
C PHE A 47 -18.07 -7.40 -2.26
N ALA A 48 -18.61 -7.41 -3.47
CA ALA A 48 -18.46 -8.50 -4.41
C ALA A 48 -17.61 -8.04 -5.60
N PRO A 49 -16.64 -8.85 -6.07
CA PRO A 49 -15.93 -8.54 -7.31
C PRO A 49 -16.92 -8.49 -8.49
N SER A 50 -16.57 -7.74 -9.54
CA SER A 50 -17.36 -7.70 -10.77
C SER A 50 -17.49 -9.10 -11.39
N ALA A 51 -18.51 -9.33 -12.21
CA ALA A 51 -18.67 -10.62 -12.89
C ALA A 51 -17.40 -11.00 -13.68
N GLY A 52 -16.85 -12.19 -13.41
CA GLY A 52 -15.60 -12.66 -14.03
C GLY A 52 -14.31 -12.18 -13.36
N GLU A 53 -14.41 -11.36 -12.31
CA GLU A 53 -13.27 -10.97 -11.48
C GLU A 53 -13.17 -11.84 -10.21
N ARG A 54 -11.95 -11.98 -9.70
CA ARG A 54 -11.66 -12.63 -8.41
C ARG A 54 -10.80 -11.74 -7.52
N ILE A 55 -11.04 -11.81 -6.22
CA ILE A 55 -10.20 -11.12 -5.23
C ILE A 55 -8.89 -11.89 -5.04
N THR A 56 -7.76 -11.21 -5.18
CA THR A 56 -6.43 -11.79 -4.98
C THR A 56 -5.83 -11.44 -3.63
N GLU A 57 -5.98 -10.18 -3.21
CA GLU A 57 -5.31 -9.65 -2.02
C GLU A 57 -6.22 -8.68 -1.27
N LEU A 58 -6.11 -8.71 0.06
CA LEU A 58 -6.73 -7.77 0.99
C LEU A 58 -5.62 -7.13 1.82
N THR A 59 -5.36 -5.87 1.56
CA THR A 59 -4.27 -5.13 2.21
C THR A 59 -4.85 -4.15 3.20
N VAL A 60 -4.46 -4.32 4.47
CA VAL A 60 -4.87 -3.48 5.59
C VAL A 60 -3.66 -2.74 6.14
N ARG A 61 -3.90 -1.65 6.88
CA ARG A 61 -2.82 -0.99 7.59
C ARG A 61 -2.23 -1.90 8.67
N PRO A 62 -0.91 -1.82 8.94
CA PRO A 62 -0.30 -2.52 10.05
C PRO A 62 -0.97 -2.13 11.38
N LEU A 63 -1.09 -3.10 12.29
CA LEU A 63 -1.70 -2.87 13.62
C LEU A 63 -0.95 -1.80 14.42
N HIS A 64 0.38 -1.76 14.30
CA HIS A 64 1.23 -0.73 14.88
C HIS A 64 1.81 0.15 13.76
N ASP A 65 1.11 1.24 13.48
CA ASP A 65 1.48 2.23 12.46
C ASP A 65 1.24 3.67 12.97
N PRO A 66 2.07 4.13 13.93
CA PRO A 66 1.93 5.46 14.50
C PRO A 66 2.24 6.55 13.45
N VAL A 67 1.57 7.69 13.59
CA VAL A 67 1.71 8.83 12.69
C VAL A 67 2.30 10.00 13.45
N ALA A 68 3.56 10.34 13.14
CA ALA A 68 4.26 11.42 13.82
C ALA A 68 3.85 12.82 13.36
N SER A 69 3.33 12.97 12.14
CA SER A 69 2.88 14.26 11.59
C SER A 69 1.58 14.11 10.81
N ILE A 70 0.63 15.00 11.10
CA ILE A 70 -0.68 15.09 10.43
C ILE A 70 -0.60 15.65 9.00
N GLY A 71 0.51 16.27 8.63
CA GLY A 71 0.67 16.96 7.35
C GLY A 71 2.08 16.87 6.81
N ARG A 72 2.21 17.17 5.52
CA ARG A 72 3.47 17.39 4.84
C ARG A 72 3.65 18.89 4.66
N VAL A 73 4.75 19.43 5.17
CA VAL A 73 5.12 20.84 4.95
C VAL A 73 5.73 20.95 3.55
N LEU A 74 5.24 21.90 2.76
CA LEU A 74 5.75 22.23 1.44
C LEU A 74 6.83 23.32 1.52
N GLY A 75 7.59 23.51 0.44
CA GLY A 75 8.68 24.51 0.40
C GLY A 75 8.21 25.95 0.65
N ASP A 76 6.97 26.27 0.28
CA ASP A 76 6.34 27.58 0.55
C ASP A 76 5.77 27.72 1.98
N ARG A 77 6.07 26.76 2.86
CA ARG A 77 5.58 26.65 4.25
C ARG A 77 4.08 26.35 4.38
N SER A 78 3.38 26.10 3.28
CA SER A 78 2.03 25.56 3.33
C SER A 78 2.06 24.09 3.75
N VAL A 79 0.90 23.56 4.17
CA VAL A 79 0.77 22.19 4.67
C VAL A 79 -0.24 21.43 3.83
N MET A 80 0.19 20.31 3.25
CA MET A 80 -0.71 19.32 2.69
C MET A 80 -1.13 18.34 3.79
N TYR A 81 -2.40 18.36 4.19
CA TYR A 81 -2.92 17.49 5.24
C TYR A 81 -3.12 16.07 4.73
N LYS A 82 -2.55 15.10 5.47
CA LYS A 82 -2.60 13.68 5.12
C LYS A 82 -3.99 13.14 5.42
N TYR A 83 -4.52 12.29 4.54
CA TYR A 83 -5.73 11.54 4.84
C TYR A 83 -5.39 10.37 5.75
N LEU A 84 -5.74 10.47 7.04
CA LEU A 84 -5.37 9.54 8.09
C LEU A 84 -6.59 8.76 8.59
N ASN A 85 -7.02 7.78 7.82
CA ASN A 85 -8.07 6.85 8.23
C ASN A 85 -7.47 5.51 8.73
N PRO A 86 -7.75 5.10 9.98
CA PRO A 86 -7.28 3.82 10.50
C PRO A 86 -7.91 2.57 9.91
N ASN A 87 -9.04 2.75 9.23
CA ASN A 87 -9.89 1.69 8.73
C ASN A 87 -9.75 1.53 7.22
N LEU A 88 -8.57 1.81 6.66
CA LEU A 88 -8.34 1.62 5.22
C LEU A 88 -8.19 0.13 4.89
N LEU A 89 -8.91 -0.30 3.87
CA LEU A 89 -8.78 -1.61 3.23
C LEU A 89 -8.57 -1.40 1.72
N LEU A 90 -7.49 -1.94 1.17
CA LEU A 90 -7.26 -2.01 -0.26
C LEU A 90 -7.58 -3.43 -0.73
N ILE A 91 -8.54 -3.55 -1.62
CA ILE A 91 -8.94 -4.80 -2.26
C ILE A 91 -8.34 -4.84 -3.67
N THR A 92 -7.62 -5.92 -3.96
CA THR A 92 -7.11 -6.19 -5.31
C THR A 92 -8.00 -7.23 -5.98
N THR A 93 -8.64 -6.86 -7.09
CA THR A 93 -9.39 -7.79 -7.95
C THR A 93 -8.70 -7.96 -9.29
N VAL A 94 -8.83 -9.13 -9.90
CA VAL A 94 -8.27 -9.41 -11.22
C VAL A 94 -9.27 -10.12 -12.11
N SER A 95 -9.22 -9.85 -13.41
CA SER A 95 -9.91 -10.62 -14.45
C SER A 95 -8.87 -11.26 -15.36
N ASP A 96 -8.79 -12.59 -15.32
CA ASP A 96 -7.88 -13.36 -16.17
C ASP A 96 -8.29 -13.26 -17.65
N ALA A 97 -9.60 -13.19 -17.92
CA ALA A 97 -10.14 -13.08 -19.29
C ALA A 97 -9.90 -11.70 -19.92
N GLU A 98 -9.95 -10.63 -19.12
CA GLU A 98 -9.74 -9.26 -19.59
C GLU A 98 -8.30 -8.77 -19.41
N THR A 99 -7.40 -9.58 -18.84
CA THR A 99 -6.02 -9.19 -18.47
C THR A 99 -5.99 -7.89 -17.68
N LYS A 100 -6.75 -7.85 -16.58
CA LYS A 100 -7.07 -6.62 -15.86
C LYS A 100 -6.84 -6.78 -14.37
N ALA A 101 -6.30 -5.76 -13.72
CA ALA A 101 -6.24 -5.65 -12.26
C ALA A 101 -6.86 -4.34 -11.78
N THR A 102 -7.75 -4.43 -10.79
CA THR A 102 -8.41 -3.28 -10.17
C THR A 102 -8.04 -3.21 -8.69
N PHE A 103 -7.64 -2.03 -8.25
CA PHE A 103 -7.31 -1.73 -6.86
C PHE A 103 -8.37 -0.79 -6.30
N THR A 104 -9.15 -1.28 -5.34
CA THR A 104 -10.25 -0.54 -4.71
C THR A 104 -9.92 -0.27 -3.25
N LEU A 105 -9.68 0.99 -2.92
CA LEU A 105 -9.51 1.46 -1.55
C LEU A 105 -10.88 1.80 -0.98
N LEU A 106 -11.21 1.22 0.17
CA LEU A 106 -12.47 1.45 0.88
C LEU A 106 -12.25 1.65 2.38
N ASP A 107 -13.23 2.26 3.03
CA ASP A 107 -13.31 2.35 4.49
C ASP A 107 -13.95 1.06 5.04
N SER A 108 -13.19 0.29 5.81
CA SER A 108 -13.60 -1.04 6.30
C SER A 108 -14.70 -1.00 7.36
N VAL A 109 -15.02 0.18 7.92
CA VAL A 109 -16.10 0.33 8.90
C VAL A 109 -17.42 0.64 8.20
N SER A 110 -17.41 1.50 7.19
CA SER A 110 -18.61 1.97 6.48
C SER A 110 -18.89 1.22 5.16
N GLY A 111 -17.86 0.63 4.54
CA GLY A 111 -17.95 0.02 3.22
C GLY A 111 -17.85 1.02 2.06
N ASN A 112 -17.66 2.32 2.34
CA ASN A 112 -17.58 3.35 1.31
C ASN A 112 -16.31 3.18 0.48
N ILE A 113 -16.46 3.14 -0.84
CA ILE A 113 -15.34 3.17 -1.78
C ILE A 113 -14.77 4.59 -1.78
N LEU A 114 -13.47 4.69 -1.46
CA LEU A 114 -12.74 5.94 -1.36
C LEU A 114 -11.96 6.25 -2.64
N TYR A 115 -11.42 5.21 -3.29
CA TYR A 115 -10.64 5.34 -4.52
C TYR A 115 -10.63 4.02 -5.28
N THR A 116 -10.73 4.08 -6.61
CA THR A 116 -10.60 2.90 -7.49
C THR A 116 -9.68 3.24 -8.65
N THR A 117 -8.78 2.31 -8.98
CA THR A 117 -7.94 2.40 -10.17
C THR A 117 -7.85 1.05 -10.86
N THR A 118 -7.86 1.05 -12.18
CA THR A 118 -7.89 -0.16 -13.01
C THR A 118 -6.76 -0.09 -14.02
N HIS A 119 -6.03 -1.19 -14.13
CA HIS A 119 -4.94 -1.40 -15.08
C HIS A 119 -5.32 -2.52 -16.05
N TYR A 120 -5.11 -2.27 -17.33
CA TYR A 120 -5.32 -3.23 -18.42
C TYR A 120 -3.98 -3.77 -18.94
N GLY A 121 -4.00 -4.93 -19.60
CA GLY A 121 -2.79 -5.61 -20.06
C GLY A 121 -1.95 -6.18 -18.91
N VAL A 122 -2.57 -6.48 -17.79
CA VAL A 122 -1.93 -7.07 -16.60
C VAL A 122 -1.85 -8.58 -16.75
N ASP A 123 -0.66 -9.15 -16.54
CA ASP A 123 -0.45 -10.58 -16.46
C ASP A 123 -0.82 -11.08 -15.05
N THR A 124 -2.03 -11.60 -14.93
CA THR A 124 -2.61 -12.06 -13.65
C THR A 124 -2.02 -13.38 -13.15
N SER A 125 -1.16 -14.03 -13.95
CA SER A 125 -0.41 -15.23 -13.54
C SER A 125 0.85 -14.91 -12.73
N ARG A 126 1.30 -13.65 -12.79
CA ARG A 126 2.47 -13.16 -12.04
C ARG A 126 2.04 -12.58 -10.68
N PRO A 127 2.97 -12.48 -9.71
CA PRO A 127 2.66 -11.89 -8.41
C PRO A 127 2.11 -10.47 -8.55
N ILE A 128 0.97 -10.23 -7.91
CA ILE A 128 0.43 -8.90 -7.66
C ILE A 128 0.43 -8.75 -6.15
N VAL A 129 1.19 -7.77 -5.66
CA VAL A 129 1.44 -7.58 -4.23
C VAL A 129 1.21 -6.14 -3.87
N SER A 130 0.72 -5.91 -2.65
CA SER A 130 0.46 -4.57 -2.15
C SER A 130 0.76 -4.45 -0.66
N THR A 131 1.08 -3.23 -0.23
CA THR A 131 1.18 -2.87 1.18
C THR A 131 0.73 -1.43 1.36
N MET A 132 0.35 -1.07 2.58
CA MET A 132 0.01 0.30 2.92
C MET A 132 0.59 0.70 4.27
N SER A 133 0.73 2.00 4.48
CA SER A 133 1.11 2.58 5.75
C SER A 133 0.70 4.05 5.78
N GLU A 134 0.34 4.54 6.95
CA GLU A 134 -0.01 5.95 7.20
C GLU A 134 -1.13 6.43 6.28
N ASN A 135 -0.78 7.21 5.25
CA ASN A 135 -1.65 7.83 4.26
C ASN A 135 -1.28 7.41 2.84
N TRP A 136 -0.53 6.33 2.66
CA TRP A 136 -0.10 5.88 1.34
C TRP A 136 -0.19 4.37 1.20
N PHE A 137 -0.32 3.94 -0.04
CA PHE A 137 -0.27 2.53 -0.39
C PHE A 137 0.60 2.36 -1.63
N VAL A 138 1.16 1.17 -1.76
CA VAL A 138 2.01 0.79 -2.88
C VAL A 138 1.60 -0.60 -3.34
N TYR A 139 1.63 -0.80 -4.65
CA TYR A 139 1.36 -2.09 -5.26
C TYR A 139 2.22 -2.31 -6.48
N SER A 140 2.45 -3.57 -6.81
CA SER A 140 3.24 -3.98 -7.97
C SER A 140 2.53 -5.06 -8.76
N PHE A 141 2.68 -5.01 -10.08
CA PHE A 141 2.17 -5.99 -11.02
C PHE A 141 3.04 -6.01 -12.29
N TRP A 142 2.94 -7.06 -13.09
CA TRP A 142 3.53 -7.08 -14.43
C TRP A 142 2.46 -6.79 -15.48
N GLY A 143 2.77 -5.91 -16.43
CA GLY A 143 1.83 -5.62 -17.50
C GLY A 143 2.39 -4.73 -18.60
N ASP A 144 1.53 -4.42 -19.56
CA ASP A 144 1.83 -3.53 -20.66
C ASP A 144 2.04 -2.10 -20.15
N VAL A 145 3.01 -1.39 -20.73
CA VAL A 145 3.18 0.04 -20.51
C VAL A 145 2.17 0.77 -21.39
N VAL A 146 1.05 1.16 -20.79
CA VAL A 146 -0.03 1.88 -21.48
C VAL A 146 0.28 3.38 -21.49
N ASP A 147 0.12 4.01 -22.66
CA ASP A 147 0.22 5.47 -22.81
C ASP A 147 -0.91 6.14 -21.99
N PRO A 148 -0.61 7.14 -21.14
CA PRO A 148 -1.61 7.88 -20.37
C PRO A 148 -2.74 8.51 -21.21
N SER A 149 -2.51 8.73 -22.52
CA SER A 149 -3.52 9.25 -23.45
C SER A 149 -4.58 8.24 -23.88
N GLY A 150 -4.41 6.95 -23.55
CA GLY A 150 -5.33 5.88 -23.94
C GLY A 150 -5.40 5.64 -25.46
N ALA A 151 -4.55 6.29 -26.25
CA ALA A 151 -4.51 6.11 -27.69
C ALA A 151 -3.91 4.73 -28.00
N PRO A 152 -4.58 3.90 -28.83
CA PRO A 152 -3.99 2.65 -29.29
C PRO A 152 -2.72 2.98 -30.07
N THR A 153 -1.56 2.67 -29.50
CA THR A 153 -0.30 2.85 -30.20
C THR A 153 -0.18 1.74 -31.25
N SER A 154 0.26 2.08 -32.45
CA SER A 154 0.46 1.14 -33.57
C SER A 154 1.63 0.18 -33.35
N ARG A 155 2.30 0.25 -32.19
CA ARG A 155 3.42 -0.58 -31.78
C ARG A 155 3.02 -1.36 -30.54
N PRO A 156 3.50 -2.61 -30.35
CA PRO A 156 3.31 -3.29 -29.09
C PRO A 156 3.91 -2.45 -27.95
N SER A 157 3.09 -2.11 -26.97
CA SER A 157 3.55 -1.48 -25.74
C SER A 157 4.65 -2.33 -25.10
N PRO A 158 5.78 -1.73 -24.67
CA PRO A 158 6.78 -2.49 -23.92
C PRO A 158 6.14 -3.04 -22.65
N LYS A 159 6.59 -4.21 -22.19
CA LYS A 159 6.09 -4.83 -20.96
C LYS A 159 7.10 -4.64 -19.85
N GLY A 160 6.63 -4.55 -18.61
CA GLY A 160 7.50 -4.36 -17.46
C GLY A 160 6.81 -4.65 -16.15
N TYR A 161 7.61 -4.71 -15.09
CA TYR A 161 7.09 -4.66 -13.73
C TYR A 161 6.82 -3.20 -13.38
N HIS A 162 5.59 -2.94 -12.95
CA HIS A 162 5.16 -1.65 -12.48
C HIS A 162 5.17 -1.65 -10.96
N LEU A 163 5.58 -0.53 -10.37
CA LEU A 163 5.46 -0.22 -8.95
C LEU A 163 4.77 1.13 -8.82
N ILE A 164 3.54 1.13 -8.30
CA ILE A 164 2.73 2.33 -8.18
C ILE A 164 2.64 2.70 -6.72
N VAL A 165 3.01 3.93 -6.39
CA VAL A 165 2.83 4.52 -5.06
C VAL A 165 1.76 5.60 -5.14
N SER A 166 0.83 5.57 -4.20
CA SER A 166 -0.26 6.53 -4.09
C SER A 166 -0.29 7.16 -2.72
N GLU A 167 -0.24 8.49 -2.66
CA GLU A 167 -0.44 9.27 -1.43
C GLU A 167 -1.87 9.81 -1.35
N LEU A 168 -2.43 9.78 -0.14
CA LEU A 168 -3.79 10.21 0.17
C LEU A 168 -3.74 11.52 0.98
N TYR A 169 -4.47 12.53 0.52
CA TYR A 169 -4.57 13.85 1.14
C TYR A 169 -6.03 14.21 1.43
N GLU A 170 -6.26 15.04 2.46
CA GLU A 170 -7.60 15.49 2.82
C GLU A 170 -8.21 16.46 1.78
N SER A 171 -7.36 17.25 1.11
CA SER A 171 -7.73 18.22 0.07
C SER A 171 -6.64 18.29 -1.01
N PRO A 172 -6.99 18.64 -2.27
CA PRO A 172 -5.99 19.01 -3.28
C PRO A 172 -5.33 20.37 -3.02
N ILE A 173 -5.89 21.19 -2.13
CA ILE A 173 -5.45 22.56 -1.87
C ILE A 173 -4.56 22.57 -0.61
N PRO A 174 -3.36 23.17 -0.66
CA PRO A 174 -2.54 23.34 0.55
C PRO A 174 -3.24 24.21 1.61
N ASN A 175 -2.94 23.95 2.89
CA ASN A 175 -3.57 24.56 4.07
C ASN A 175 -5.09 24.36 4.17
N ASP A 176 -5.65 23.41 3.42
CA ASP A 176 -7.06 23.07 3.47
C ASP A 176 -7.24 21.62 3.93
N ARG A 177 -8.20 21.42 4.85
CA ARG A 177 -8.58 20.11 5.40
C ARG A 177 -9.85 19.56 4.76
N GLY A 178 -10.31 20.21 3.70
CA GLY A 178 -11.53 19.85 2.97
C GLY A 178 -12.72 19.78 3.93
N HIS A 179 -13.43 18.65 3.88
CA HIS A 179 -14.66 18.42 4.66
C HIS A 179 -14.43 18.28 6.17
N LEU A 180 -13.18 18.12 6.64
CA LEU A 180 -12.89 17.98 8.07
C LEU A 180 -12.88 19.33 8.81
N GLY A 181 -12.70 20.44 8.11
CA GLY A 181 -12.61 21.77 8.72
C GLY A 181 -11.61 21.80 9.88
N SER A 182 -12.09 22.10 11.10
CA SER A 182 -11.27 22.18 12.32
C SER A 182 -11.18 20.87 13.13
N ALA A 183 -11.71 19.74 12.64
CA ALA A 183 -11.75 18.47 13.37
C ALA A 183 -10.34 17.90 13.60
N THR A 184 -9.99 17.51 14.82
CA THR A 184 -8.58 17.48 15.23
C THR A 184 -7.76 16.22 14.89
N ASN A 185 -8.35 15.03 14.70
CA ASN A 185 -7.56 13.80 14.92
C ASN A 185 -7.56 12.71 13.83
N PHE A 186 -8.61 12.55 13.01
CA PHE A 186 -8.62 11.48 11.99
C PHE A 186 -9.60 11.78 10.85
N SER A 187 -9.24 11.34 9.64
CA SER A 187 -10.00 11.61 8.42
C SER A 187 -11.10 10.53 8.23
N SER A 188 -12.17 10.58 9.03
CA SER A 188 -13.34 9.70 8.88
C SER A 188 -14.56 10.43 8.33
N THR A 189 -14.36 11.25 7.31
CA THR A 189 -15.47 11.84 6.56
C THR A 189 -15.89 10.92 5.43
N HIS A 190 -17.19 10.92 5.09
CA HIS A 190 -17.72 10.28 3.88
C HIS A 190 -17.11 10.83 2.57
N ALA A 191 -16.28 11.87 2.65
CA ALA A 191 -15.60 12.45 1.50
C ALA A 191 -14.37 11.60 1.10
N PRO A 192 -14.24 11.26 -0.20
CA PRO A 192 -13.08 10.54 -0.68
C PRO A 192 -11.81 11.41 -0.59
N PRO A 193 -10.63 10.81 -0.35
CA PRO A 193 -9.37 11.53 -0.33
C PRO A 193 -8.98 12.05 -1.71
N PHE A 194 -8.17 13.10 -1.73
CA PHE A 194 -7.40 13.45 -2.92
C PHE A 194 -6.20 12.51 -3.06
N VAL A 195 -6.16 11.73 -4.14
CA VAL A 195 -5.13 10.71 -4.37
C VAL A 195 -4.11 11.21 -5.39
N LYS A 196 -2.82 11.18 -5.02
CA LYS A 196 -1.70 11.44 -5.93
C LYS A 196 -0.94 10.14 -6.22
N PRO A 197 -1.22 9.47 -7.35
CA PRO A 197 -0.49 8.28 -7.77
C PRO A 197 0.78 8.65 -8.57
N GLN A 198 1.78 7.79 -8.51
CA GLN A 198 2.95 7.82 -9.39
C GLN A 198 3.41 6.40 -9.66
N ALA A 199 3.58 6.06 -10.94
CA ALA A 199 4.09 4.77 -11.37
C ALA A 199 5.61 4.80 -11.54
N TYR A 200 6.25 3.64 -11.38
CA TYR A 200 7.66 3.39 -11.67
C TYR A 200 7.79 2.04 -12.37
N LEU A 201 8.75 1.90 -13.27
CA LEU A 201 9.17 0.64 -13.85
C LEU A 201 10.32 0.07 -13.03
N ILE A 202 10.19 -1.18 -12.60
CA ILE A 202 11.20 -1.87 -11.80
C ILE A 202 11.81 -3.06 -12.57
N PRO A 203 13.06 -3.45 -12.28
CA PRO A 203 13.77 -4.45 -13.08
C PRO A 203 13.40 -5.90 -12.75
N ALA A 204 12.70 -6.17 -11.64
CA ALA A 204 12.45 -7.53 -11.14
C ALA A 204 11.09 -7.68 -10.44
N PRO A 205 10.52 -8.90 -10.39
CA PRO A 205 9.27 -9.17 -9.69
C PRO A 205 9.40 -9.00 -8.19
N LEU A 206 8.35 -8.43 -7.59
CA LEU A 206 8.20 -8.38 -6.13
C LEU A 206 7.20 -9.45 -5.71
N SER A 207 7.60 -10.36 -4.83
CA SER A 207 6.76 -11.47 -4.39
C SER A 207 6.19 -11.31 -2.98
N ALA A 208 6.71 -10.36 -2.20
CA ALA A 208 6.15 -9.95 -0.92
C ALA A 208 6.51 -8.49 -0.66
N LEU A 209 5.58 -7.74 -0.06
CA LEU A 209 5.79 -6.36 0.36
C LEU A 209 5.50 -6.20 1.86
N ALA A 210 6.26 -5.32 2.50
CA ALA A 210 5.99 -4.84 3.86
C ALA A 210 6.55 -3.41 4.02
N VAL A 211 6.28 -2.79 5.15
CA VAL A 211 6.79 -1.46 5.49
C VAL A 211 7.48 -1.53 6.84
N THR A 212 8.64 -0.89 6.98
CA THR A 212 9.33 -0.79 8.27
C THR A 212 8.46 -0.08 9.30
N SER A 213 8.44 -0.59 10.53
CA SER A 213 7.67 -0.01 11.63
C SER A 213 8.59 0.37 12.80
N THR A 214 8.41 1.57 13.34
CA THR A 214 9.13 2.12 14.50
C THR A 214 8.14 2.52 15.59
N ARG A 215 8.63 2.86 16.79
CA ARG A 215 7.77 3.03 17.97
C ARG A 215 6.87 4.26 17.86
N GLN A 216 7.37 5.34 17.27
CA GLN A 216 6.68 6.63 17.17
C GLN A 216 6.39 7.03 15.71
N GLY A 217 6.95 6.32 14.73
CA GLY A 217 6.75 6.63 13.31
C GLY A 217 7.41 7.95 12.89
N ILE A 218 8.48 8.34 13.59
CA ILE A 218 9.24 9.57 13.32
C ILE A 218 10.26 9.32 12.23
N THR A 219 10.98 8.20 12.31
CA THR A 219 11.97 7.81 11.31
C THR A 219 11.29 7.61 9.95
N SER A 220 12.00 7.93 8.85
CA SER A 220 11.54 7.62 7.49
C SER A 220 11.15 6.16 7.38
N ARG A 221 10.16 5.85 6.55
CA ARG A 221 9.78 4.45 6.28
C ARG A 221 10.56 3.91 5.08
N GLN A 222 10.81 2.61 5.06
CA GLN A 222 11.29 1.88 3.88
C GLN A 222 10.24 0.85 3.47
N ILE A 223 10.09 0.66 2.15
CA ILE A 223 9.31 -0.44 1.58
C ILE A 223 10.24 -1.65 1.50
N LEU A 224 9.89 -2.70 2.23
CA LEU A 224 10.59 -3.98 2.16
C LEU A 224 9.97 -4.80 1.04
N ALA A 225 10.81 -5.31 0.13
CA ALA A 225 10.34 -6.13 -0.97
C ALA A 225 11.21 -7.38 -1.14
N PHE A 226 10.56 -8.54 -1.32
CA PHE A 226 11.24 -9.78 -1.65
C PHE A 226 11.39 -9.93 -3.16
N LEU A 227 12.64 -10.07 -3.62
CA LEU A 227 13.03 -10.30 -5.00
C LEU A 227 13.17 -11.81 -5.23
N ALA A 228 12.16 -12.42 -5.83
CA ALA A 228 12.14 -13.87 -6.03
C ALA A 228 13.27 -14.35 -6.93
N ASP A 229 13.59 -13.61 -8.01
CA ASP A 229 14.59 -14.05 -8.99
C ASP A 229 16.02 -14.01 -8.46
N THR A 230 16.31 -13.10 -7.52
CA THR A 230 17.65 -12.91 -6.95
C THR A 230 17.77 -13.39 -5.50
N HIS A 231 16.73 -14.04 -4.97
CA HIS A 231 16.67 -14.53 -3.57
C HIS A 231 17.04 -13.47 -2.53
N GLY A 232 16.71 -12.21 -2.78
CA GLY A 232 17.13 -11.07 -1.97
C GLY A 232 15.95 -10.32 -1.37
N ILE A 233 16.17 -9.64 -0.25
CA ILE A 233 15.21 -8.66 0.28
C ILE A 233 15.84 -7.28 0.14
N ILE A 234 15.11 -6.35 -0.45
CA ILE A 234 15.50 -4.94 -0.57
C ILE A 234 14.67 -4.06 0.34
N ALA A 235 15.27 -2.97 0.81
CA ALA A 235 14.61 -1.92 1.57
C ALA A 235 14.66 -0.60 0.78
N ILE A 236 13.60 -0.31 0.02
CA ILE A 236 13.50 0.87 -0.82
C ILE A 236 13.14 2.08 0.07
N PRO A 237 13.97 3.14 0.13
CA PRO A 237 13.64 4.33 0.91
C PRO A 237 12.39 5.04 0.37
N ARG A 238 11.45 5.41 1.26
CA ARG A 238 10.20 6.06 0.85
C ARG A 238 10.40 7.38 0.10
N VAL A 239 11.48 8.09 0.38
CA VAL A 239 11.86 9.33 -0.32
C VAL A 239 12.14 9.11 -1.82
N VAL A 240 12.49 7.88 -2.21
CA VAL A 240 12.68 7.49 -3.61
C VAL A 240 11.33 7.38 -4.32
N LEU A 241 10.33 6.80 -3.65
CA LEU A 241 8.97 6.62 -4.14
C LEU A 241 8.08 7.78 -3.72
N ASN A 242 8.29 8.96 -4.31
CA ASN A 242 7.49 10.16 -3.97
C ASN A 242 6.64 10.61 -5.17
N PRO A 243 5.29 10.58 -5.07
CA PRO A 243 4.40 11.04 -6.14
C PRO A 243 4.44 12.53 -6.45
N ASN A 244 5.06 13.35 -5.60
CA ASN A 244 5.17 14.79 -5.83
C ASN A 244 6.39 15.17 -6.68
N ARG A 245 7.13 14.19 -7.21
CA ARG A 245 8.29 14.46 -8.07
C ARG A 245 7.84 15.11 -9.38
N PRO A 246 8.45 16.23 -9.79
CA PRO A 246 8.11 16.91 -11.04
C PRO A 246 8.29 16.02 -12.27
N VAL A 247 7.24 15.90 -13.08
CA VAL A 247 7.25 15.18 -14.36
C VAL A 247 7.71 16.11 -15.47
N ASP A 248 8.62 15.65 -16.33
CA ASP A 248 9.15 16.35 -17.51
C ASP A 248 9.78 17.74 -17.27
N ARG A 249 10.11 18.06 -16.02
CA ARG A 249 10.82 19.28 -15.65
C ARG A 249 11.70 19.08 -14.43
N ASP A 250 12.62 20.02 -14.22
CA ASP A 250 13.39 20.11 -12.99
C ASP A 250 12.55 20.71 -11.85
N PRO A 251 12.91 20.44 -10.58
CA PRO A 251 12.23 21.02 -9.43
C PRO A 251 12.38 22.54 -9.40
N THR A 252 11.30 23.22 -8.99
CA THR A 252 11.34 24.63 -8.62
C THR A 252 12.15 24.82 -7.32
N PRO A 253 12.59 26.04 -6.97
CA PRO A 253 13.31 26.28 -5.71
C PRO A 253 12.56 25.76 -4.47
N ALA A 254 11.23 25.95 -4.40
CA ALA A 254 10.42 25.45 -3.28
C ALA A 254 10.37 23.92 -3.24
N GLU A 255 10.23 23.25 -4.39
CA GLU A 255 10.25 21.77 -4.45
C GLU A 255 11.64 21.22 -4.12
N ALA A 256 12.71 21.91 -4.51
CA ALA A 256 14.08 21.53 -4.18
C ALA A 256 14.36 21.66 -2.67
N GLU A 257 13.77 22.65 -1.99
CA GLU A 257 13.81 22.77 -0.52
C GLU A 257 13.13 21.58 0.19
N GLU A 258 12.12 20.97 -0.42
CA GLU A 258 11.51 19.71 0.05
C GLU A 258 12.36 18.47 -0.26
N GLY A 259 13.50 18.63 -0.94
CA GLY A 259 14.33 17.53 -1.42
C GLY A 259 13.73 16.77 -2.60
N LEU A 260 12.78 17.37 -3.33
CA LEU A 260 12.23 16.76 -4.55
C LEU A 260 13.25 16.83 -5.68
N VAL A 261 13.31 15.74 -6.43
CA VAL A 261 14.10 15.62 -7.65
C VAL A 261 13.17 15.34 -8.81
N ARG A 262 13.66 15.62 -10.02
CA ARG A 262 12.96 15.28 -11.26
C ARG A 262 12.53 13.81 -11.25
N TYR A 263 11.29 13.56 -11.65
CA TYR A 263 10.76 12.21 -11.77
C TYR A 263 11.55 11.41 -12.80
N GLN A 264 11.91 10.19 -12.42
CA GLN A 264 12.54 9.20 -13.27
C GLN A 264 11.64 7.95 -13.26
N PRO A 265 11.06 7.56 -14.40
CA PRO A 265 10.13 6.44 -14.46
C PRO A 265 10.81 5.09 -14.21
N ALA A 266 12.05 4.92 -14.67
CA ALA A 266 12.82 3.72 -14.37
C ALA A 266 13.39 3.82 -12.95
N LEU A 267 13.07 2.84 -12.11
CA LEU A 267 13.60 2.68 -10.76
C LEU A 267 14.53 1.46 -10.72
N ASP A 268 15.82 1.73 -10.81
CA ASP A 268 16.83 0.70 -10.57
C ASP A 268 16.97 0.41 -9.07
N PHE A 269 17.24 -0.84 -8.74
CA PHE A 269 17.49 -1.24 -7.36
C PHE A 269 18.96 -1.02 -7.02
N ASP A 270 19.24 -0.05 -6.14
CA ASP A 270 20.59 0.17 -5.63
C ASP A 270 21.04 -1.07 -4.82
N PRO A 271 22.20 -1.67 -5.12
CA PRO A 271 22.74 -2.79 -4.36
C PRO A 271 22.85 -2.54 -2.85
N LYS A 272 22.96 -1.27 -2.42
CA LYS A 272 22.96 -0.87 -1.00
C LYS A 272 21.62 -1.12 -0.30
N TRP A 273 20.53 -1.22 -1.04
CA TRP A 273 19.20 -1.51 -0.48
C TRP A 273 19.03 -2.99 -0.14
N VAL A 274 19.90 -3.88 -0.62
CA VAL A 274 19.82 -5.33 -0.36
C VAL A 274 20.21 -5.64 1.09
N ILE A 275 19.21 -5.90 1.93
CA ILE A 275 19.40 -6.14 3.38
C ILE A 275 19.82 -7.57 3.71
N THR A 276 19.68 -8.50 2.76
CA THR A 276 20.16 -9.89 2.92
C THR A 276 21.66 -10.02 2.64
N HIS A 277 22.29 -9.00 2.03
CA HIS A 277 23.70 -8.98 1.66
C HIS A 277 24.14 -10.23 0.88
N LYS A 278 24.90 -11.13 1.53
CA LYS A 278 25.44 -12.37 0.93
C LYS A 278 24.54 -13.59 1.16
N ARG A 279 23.41 -13.42 1.85
CA ARG A 279 22.50 -14.51 2.18
C ARG A 279 21.42 -14.59 1.11
N ASP A 280 21.30 -15.77 0.52
CA ASP A 280 20.17 -16.10 -0.33
C ASP A 280 19.01 -16.52 0.58
N VAL A 281 17.85 -15.92 0.36
CA VAL A 281 16.60 -16.24 1.04
C VAL A 281 15.63 -16.78 0.00
N VAL A 282 15.36 -18.08 0.03
CA VAL A 282 14.51 -18.71 -0.96
C VAL A 282 13.07 -18.78 -0.46
N GLY A 283 12.12 -18.47 -1.36
CA GLY A 283 10.71 -18.69 -1.13
C GLY A 283 10.14 -17.94 0.08
N ALA A 284 10.63 -16.73 0.39
CA ALA A 284 10.02 -15.89 1.41
C ALA A 284 8.60 -15.51 0.97
N ARG A 285 7.61 -15.95 1.75
CA ARG A 285 6.18 -15.73 1.46
C ARG A 285 5.66 -14.46 2.10
N LYS A 286 6.19 -14.09 3.27
CA LYS A 286 5.77 -12.91 4.01
C LYS A 286 6.95 -12.25 4.70
N ILE A 287 6.89 -10.93 4.77
CA ILE A 287 7.78 -10.10 5.56
C ILE A 287 6.93 -9.46 6.67
N ILE A 288 7.39 -9.55 7.91
CA ILE A 288 6.79 -8.85 9.05
C ILE A 288 7.83 -7.95 9.69
N THR A 289 7.35 -6.87 10.28
CA THR A 289 8.19 -5.87 10.94
C THR A 289 7.71 -5.57 12.33
N SER A 290 8.63 -5.24 13.23
CA SER A 290 8.30 -4.85 14.60
C SER A 290 9.19 -3.69 15.04
N PRO A 291 8.67 -2.71 15.80
CA PRO A 291 9.48 -1.64 16.35
C PRO A 291 10.56 -2.19 17.30
N ALA A 292 11.78 -1.66 17.20
CA ALA A 292 12.79 -1.86 18.24
C ALA A 292 12.61 -0.84 19.38
N LEU A 293 13.42 -0.98 20.44
CA LEU A 293 13.47 0.01 21.52
C LEU A 293 13.95 1.38 21.04
N LEU A 294 14.88 1.39 20.07
CA LEU A 294 15.42 2.59 19.45
C LEU A 294 14.55 3.02 18.27
N GLU A 295 14.12 4.29 18.24
CA GLU A 295 13.21 4.82 17.21
C GLU A 295 13.79 4.75 15.79
N SER A 296 15.12 4.79 15.65
CA SER A 296 15.81 4.65 14.36
C SER A 296 16.00 3.20 13.91
N THR A 297 15.38 2.22 14.57
CA THR A 297 15.59 0.80 14.26
C THR A 297 14.27 0.04 14.13
N SER A 298 14.14 -0.74 13.06
CA SER A 298 13.04 -1.67 12.84
C SER A 298 13.59 -3.10 12.75
N LEU A 299 12.90 -4.05 13.39
CA LEU A 299 13.19 -5.47 13.27
C LEU A 299 12.45 -6.02 12.05
N VAL A 300 13.16 -6.75 11.19
CA VAL A 300 12.61 -7.37 9.98
C VAL A 300 12.73 -8.88 10.11
N PHE A 301 11.62 -9.57 9.87
CA PHE A 301 11.57 -11.02 9.85
C PHE A 301 10.81 -11.48 8.60
N ALA A 302 11.49 -12.21 7.72
CA ALA A 302 10.92 -12.83 6.54
C ALA A 302 10.85 -14.34 6.74
N TYR A 303 9.75 -14.95 6.31
CA TYR A 303 9.54 -16.38 6.45
C TYR A 303 8.81 -16.98 5.24
N GLY A 304 9.08 -18.26 4.99
CA GLY A 304 8.49 -19.04 3.93
C GLY A 304 9.13 -20.42 3.87
N VAL A 305 9.87 -20.71 2.79
CA VAL A 305 10.77 -21.89 2.76
C VAL A 305 11.94 -21.65 3.70
N ASP A 306 12.65 -20.54 3.50
CA ASP A 306 13.68 -20.08 4.43
C ASP A 306 13.13 -19.06 5.43
N VAL A 307 13.88 -18.88 6.52
CA VAL A 307 13.64 -17.82 7.51
C VAL A 307 14.84 -16.88 7.57
N PHE A 308 14.56 -15.59 7.61
CA PHE A 308 15.58 -14.54 7.65
C PHE A 308 15.16 -13.46 8.64
N GLY A 309 16.07 -13.11 9.55
CA GLY A 309 15.88 -12.04 10.52
C GLY A 309 17.04 -11.04 10.49
N THR A 310 16.71 -9.75 10.49
CA THR A 310 17.70 -8.67 10.58
C THR A 310 17.10 -7.44 11.26
N ARG A 311 17.94 -6.41 11.44
CA ARG A 311 17.52 -5.07 11.85
C ARG A 311 17.85 -4.11 10.72
N VAL A 312 16.99 -3.15 10.49
CA VAL A 312 17.23 -2.06 9.53
C VAL A 312 17.17 -0.72 10.26
N ALA A 313 17.92 0.25 9.76
CA ALA A 313 17.86 1.65 10.18
C ALA A 313 17.27 2.45 9.01
N PRO A 314 15.95 2.72 9.04
CA PRO A 314 15.25 3.33 7.92
C PRO A 314 15.65 4.76 7.54
#